data_AF-A0A959FTL4-F1
#
_entry.id   AF-A0A959FTL4-F1
#
_cell.length_a   1.000
_cell.length_b   1.000
_cell.length_c   1.000
_cell.angle_alpha   90.00
_cell.angle_beta   90.00
_cell.angle_gamma   90.00
#
_symmetry.space_group_name_H-M   'P 1'
#
loop_
_entity.id
_entity.type
_entity.pdbx_description
1 polymer ?
#
loop_
_entity_poly.entity_id
_entity_poly.type
_entity_poly.pdbx_seq_one_letter_code
_entity_poly.pdbx_strand_id
1 'polypeptide(L)'
;MKLAYKLGVVVLVAAGIALQAWHYAPAATKREFTETIKKEFPILDDGTTALYNKYGKIEVKTWEKSRVKVDILVSVSASSESAAQRVFDRIDFDFSDSDDYVKVQTLIESGRSWMNWSDEENEFRIDYEVYLPASVELDIQNKYGDVFIAPMDDDAKLMVKYGNFRLEGLNGDLDLDLGYGNGTIVTCKDVDAVLSYCNLEVENARDLELETKYSKIIIDKAEDIRAISKYNSYEIGSAQEFRSQGKYDNVQVKRIENLITSSRYSDFTVQHVHNIADFDLQYGAVILEEIARGFSEVRLVGRYTDYKIHVENGASFQLEASADYAGILYPKNLQVTYEEEKGTYHEVEGHIGTENARSVIKARLDYGGLDMQ
;
A
#
# COMPACT_ATOMS: atom_id res chain seq x y z
N MET A 1 -34.73 83.37 46.47
CA MET A 1 -34.47 83.76 45.08
C MET A 1 -33.21 83.04 44.63
N LYS A 2 -33.31 82.13 43.63
CA LYS A 2 -32.27 81.49 42.79
C LYS A 2 -30.95 81.05 43.47
N LEU A 3 -30.75 79.75 43.75
CA LEU A 3 -30.04 78.76 42.89
C LEU A 3 -28.65 79.19 42.42
N ALA A 4 -27.58 78.58 42.97
CA ALA A 4 -26.87 77.47 42.32
C ALA A 4 -25.61 77.05 43.11
N TYR A 5 -25.43 75.74 43.24
CA TYR A 5 -24.38 75.02 43.96
C TYR A 5 -23.03 75.02 43.21
N LYS A 6 -21.93 75.06 43.98
CA LYS A 6 -20.70 74.31 43.69
C LYS A 6 -20.22 73.70 45.01
N LEU A 7 -20.25 72.37 45.10
CA LEU A 7 -19.75 71.61 46.23
C LEU A 7 -18.62 70.71 45.71
N GLY A 8 -17.45 70.90 46.28
CA GLY A 8 -16.35 69.93 46.28
C GLY A 8 -16.00 69.56 47.72
N VAL A 9 -15.07 68.61 47.86
CA VAL A 9 -14.48 67.98 49.07
C VAL A 9 -15.17 66.62 49.40
N VAL A 10 -14.56 65.44 49.13
CA VAL A 10 -13.44 64.71 49.81
C VAL A 10 -13.91 64.16 51.18
N VAL A 11 -13.78 62.90 51.63
CA VAL A 11 -13.02 61.68 51.24
C VAL A 11 -13.40 60.47 52.16
N LEU A 12 -12.87 59.26 51.86
CA LEU A 12 -12.52 58.08 52.70
C LEU A 12 -13.53 56.92 52.94
N VAL A 13 -13.24 55.83 52.21
CA VAL A 13 -12.98 54.42 52.63
C VAL A 13 -14.04 53.61 53.39
N ALA A 14 -14.47 52.53 52.74
CA ALA A 14 -14.71 51.23 53.38
C ALA A 14 -14.28 50.10 52.43
N ALA A 15 -13.62 49.09 53.01
CA ALA A 15 -12.88 48.02 52.36
C ALA A 15 -13.73 46.78 52.03
N GLY A 16 -13.24 45.97 51.09
CA GLY A 16 -13.62 44.56 50.84
C GLY A 16 -14.91 44.43 50.03
N ILE A 17 -14.92 43.82 48.85
CA ILE A 17 -14.53 42.44 48.55
C ILE A 17 -13.87 42.42 47.16
N ALA A 18 -12.61 41.95 47.09
CA ALA A 18 -11.98 41.60 45.82
C ALA A 18 -12.58 40.27 45.35
N LEU A 19 -13.56 40.33 44.45
CA LEU A 19 -13.88 39.20 43.57
C LEU A 19 -12.67 39.01 42.66
N GLN A 20 -11.82 38.03 42.96
CA GLN A 20 -10.85 37.54 42.00
C GLN A 20 -11.61 36.86 40.87
N ALA A 21 -11.98 37.64 39.86
CA ALA A 21 -12.25 37.09 38.55
C ALA A 21 -10.92 36.55 38.04
N TRP A 22 -10.73 35.23 38.14
CA TRP A 22 -9.79 34.54 37.27
C TRP A 22 -10.13 34.97 35.84
N HIS A 23 -9.27 35.82 35.26
CA HIS A 23 -9.32 36.10 33.85
C HIS A 23 -8.96 34.79 33.16
N TYR A 24 -9.97 34.03 32.76
CA TYR A 24 -9.83 33.15 31.61
C TYR A 24 -9.53 34.06 30.43
N ALA A 25 -8.25 34.28 30.14
CA ALA A 25 -7.85 34.85 28.87
C ALA A 25 -8.43 33.91 27.79
N PRO A 26 -9.32 34.38 26.90
CA PRO A 26 -9.80 33.53 25.82
C PRO A 26 -8.58 33.07 25.03
N ALA A 27 -8.51 31.76 24.73
CA ALA A 27 -7.47 31.22 23.87
C ALA A 27 -7.39 32.07 22.59
N ALA A 28 -6.17 32.48 22.21
CA ALA A 28 -5.98 33.35 21.07
C ALA A 28 -6.61 32.70 19.82
N THR A 29 -7.59 33.36 19.22
CA THR A 29 -8.27 32.84 18.03
C THR A 29 -7.29 32.81 16.88
N LYS A 30 -6.91 31.61 16.43
CA LYS A 30 -6.07 31.43 15.23
C LYS A 30 -6.84 31.81 13.98
N ARG A 31 -6.12 32.32 12.99
CA ARG A 31 -6.60 32.65 11.65
C ARG A 31 -5.64 32.04 10.64
N GLU A 32 -6.16 31.76 9.46
CA GLU A 32 -5.37 31.26 8.34
C GLU A 32 -4.74 32.42 7.56
N PHE A 33 -3.46 32.30 7.29
CA PHE A 33 -2.67 33.19 6.43
C PHE A 33 -2.09 32.36 5.30
N THR A 34 -1.99 32.92 4.09
CA THR A 34 -1.55 32.17 2.91
C THR A 34 -0.54 32.95 2.07
N GLU A 35 0.45 32.24 1.55
CA GLU A 35 1.34 32.72 0.48
C GLU A 35 1.23 31.80 -0.74
N THR A 36 1.31 32.38 -1.94
CA THR A 36 1.21 31.62 -3.19
C THR A 36 2.40 31.93 -4.09
N ILE A 37 3.05 30.87 -4.57
CA ILE A 37 4.15 30.95 -5.51
C ILE A 37 3.73 30.24 -6.80
N LYS A 38 3.93 30.89 -7.94
CA LYS A 38 3.61 30.34 -9.25
C LYS A 38 4.83 30.39 -10.15
N LYS A 39 5.21 29.24 -10.71
CA LYS A 39 6.34 29.10 -11.64
C LYS A 39 5.94 28.28 -12.85
N GLU A 40 6.52 28.62 -14.00
CA GLU A 40 6.42 27.82 -15.22
C GLU A 40 7.83 27.62 -15.78
N PHE A 41 8.12 26.40 -16.22
CA PHE A 41 9.41 25.99 -16.78
C PHE A 41 9.16 25.28 -18.12
N PRO A 42 9.89 25.59 -19.20
CA PRO A 42 9.86 24.75 -20.39
C PRO A 42 10.38 23.35 -20.04
N ILE A 43 9.89 22.33 -20.76
CA ILE A 43 10.43 20.97 -20.66
C ILE A 43 10.27 20.27 -22.00
N LEU A 44 11.26 19.46 -22.38
CA LEU A 44 11.17 18.54 -23.50
C LEU A 44 10.19 17.40 -23.18
N ASP A 45 9.65 16.77 -24.22
CA ASP A 45 8.59 15.77 -24.08
C ASP A 45 9.05 14.52 -23.32
N ASP A 46 10.36 14.20 -23.32
CA ASP A 46 11.00 13.06 -22.62
C ASP A 46 11.83 13.51 -21.38
N GLY A 47 11.59 14.72 -20.89
CA GLY A 47 12.27 15.23 -19.69
C GLY A 47 11.74 14.61 -18.39
N THR A 48 12.39 14.91 -17.27
CA THR A 48 11.98 14.45 -15.93
C THR A 48 11.47 15.61 -15.08
N THR A 49 10.35 15.42 -14.40
CA THR A 49 9.82 16.37 -13.39
C THR A 49 9.94 15.79 -11.99
N ALA A 50 10.78 16.41 -11.15
CA ALA A 50 11.00 16.03 -9.76
C ALA A 50 10.27 16.97 -8.78
N LEU A 51 9.38 16.42 -7.96
CA LEU A 51 8.55 17.15 -6.99
C LEU A 51 8.80 16.63 -5.57
N TYR A 52 9.57 17.40 -4.79
CA TYR A 52 9.95 17.01 -3.43
C TYR A 52 9.27 17.92 -2.42
N ASN A 53 8.31 17.37 -1.69
CA ASN A 53 7.52 18.12 -0.74
C ASN A 53 7.44 17.45 0.63
N LYS A 54 7.03 18.23 1.62
CA LYS A 54 6.72 17.77 2.95
C LYS A 54 5.66 18.66 3.58
N TYR A 55 4.76 18.04 4.35
CA TYR A 55 3.66 18.72 5.05
C TYR A 55 2.61 19.33 4.11
N GLY A 56 2.15 18.57 3.12
CA GLY A 56 1.04 18.97 2.26
C GLY A 56 0.91 18.08 1.04
N LYS A 57 -0.16 18.29 0.27
CA LYS A 57 -0.45 17.41 -0.86
C LYS A 57 0.39 17.77 -2.09
N ILE A 58 0.54 16.81 -2.99
CA ILE A 58 0.96 17.04 -4.38
C ILE A 58 -0.16 16.58 -5.29
N GLU A 59 -0.66 17.45 -6.15
CA GLU A 59 -1.69 17.15 -7.14
C GLU A 59 -1.12 17.38 -8.54
N VAL A 60 -0.88 16.30 -9.27
CA VAL A 60 -0.35 16.30 -10.64
C VAL A 60 -1.49 16.17 -11.64
N LYS A 61 -1.54 17.11 -12.59
CA LYS A 61 -2.48 17.19 -13.70
C LYS A 61 -1.72 17.17 -15.01
N THR A 62 -2.27 16.54 -16.03
CA THR A 62 -1.65 16.50 -17.37
C THR A 62 -2.25 17.52 -18.33
N TRP A 63 -1.45 18.00 -19.30
CA TRP A 63 -1.89 18.95 -20.34
C TRP A 63 -1.04 18.88 -21.62
N GLU A 64 -1.54 19.48 -22.70
CA GLU A 64 -0.90 19.47 -24.03
C GLU A 64 0.14 20.59 -24.24
N LYS A 65 0.86 20.99 -23.18
CA LYS A 65 1.89 22.05 -23.26
C LYS A 65 3.22 21.51 -22.80
N SER A 66 4.26 21.67 -23.62
CA SER A 66 5.67 21.37 -23.30
C SER A 66 6.25 22.35 -22.27
N ARG A 67 5.64 22.38 -21.08
CA ARG A 67 6.05 23.15 -19.92
C ARG A 67 5.49 22.51 -18.66
N VAL A 68 6.19 22.67 -17.55
CA VAL A 68 5.72 22.35 -16.21
C VAL A 68 5.26 23.64 -15.54
N LYS A 69 4.03 23.68 -15.03
CA LYS A 69 3.51 24.75 -14.18
C LYS A 69 3.34 24.25 -12.77
N VAL A 70 3.88 24.97 -11.80
CA VAL A 70 3.78 24.65 -10.38
C VAL A 70 3.18 25.83 -9.63
N ASP A 71 2.01 25.61 -9.03
CA ASP A 71 1.36 26.51 -8.10
C ASP A 71 1.53 25.94 -6.68
N ILE A 72 2.30 26.65 -5.84
CA ILE A 72 2.55 26.28 -4.44
C ILE A 72 1.71 27.19 -3.56
N LEU A 73 0.92 26.58 -2.66
CA LEU A 73 0.14 27.29 -1.63
C LEU A 73 0.67 26.93 -0.25
N VAL A 74 1.28 27.90 0.42
CA VAL A 74 1.68 27.77 1.82
C VAL A 74 0.57 28.36 2.68
N SER A 75 -0.02 27.56 3.58
CA SER A 75 -1.09 27.96 4.49
C SER A 75 -0.60 27.83 5.93
N VAL A 76 -0.82 28.84 6.77
CA VAL A 76 -0.37 28.89 8.16
C VAL A 76 -1.51 29.32 9.06
N SER A 77 -1.88 28.49 10.04
CA SER A 77 -2.83 28.81 11.10
C SER A 77 -2.09 29.43 12.28
N ALA A 78 -2.25 30.74 12.48
CA ALA A 78 -1.52 31.49 13.50
C ALA A 78 -2.39 32.52 14.22
N SER A 79 -1.96 32.98 15.39
CA SER A 79 -2.68 33.98 16.20
C SER A 79 -2.54 35.42 15.69
N SER A 80 -1.54 35.69 14.84
CA SER A 80 -1.29 36.99 14.23
C SER A 80 -0.55 36.86 12.90
N GLU A 81 -0.62 37.89 12.07
CA GLU A 81 0.13 37.98 10.82
C GLU A 81 1.64 37.91 11.07
N SER A 82 2.13 38.60 12.10
CA SER A 82 3.54 38.53 12.50
C SER A 82 3.98 37.13 12.96
N ALA A 83 3.06 36.31 13.47
CA ALA A 83 3.34 34.91 13.80
C ALA A 83 3.37 34.04 12.55
N ALA A 84 2.43 34.24 11.61
CA ALA A 84 2.45 33.58 10.32
C ALA A 84 3.71 33.91 9.50
N GLN A 85 4.13 35.17 9.47
CA GLN A 85 5.34 35.59 8.75
C GLN A 85 6.60 34.85 9.21
N ARG A 86 6.74 34.60 10.53
CA ARG A 86 7.87 33.81 11.05
C ARG A 86 7.86 32.35 10.55
N VAL A 87 6.71 31.83 10.16
CA VAL A 87 6.60 30.50 9.53
C VAL A 87 6.96 30.60 8.06
N PHE A 88 6.41 31.56 7.33
CA PHE A 88 6.74 31.79 5.91
C PHE A 88 8.23 32.01 5.70
N ASP A 89 8.88 32.83 6.52
CA ASP A 89 10.32 33.15 6.42
C ASP A 89 11.24 31.92 6.60
N ARG A 90 10.71 30.79 7.11
CA ARG A 90 11.47 29.53 7.31
C ARG A 90 11.22 28.50 6.20
N ILE A 91 10.23 28.75 5.35
CA ILE A 91 9.86 27.91 4.23
C ILE A 91 10.43 28.55 2.98
N ASP A 92 11.35 27.85 2.34
CA ASP A 92 11.97 28.26 1.08
C ASP A 92 11.79 27.16 0.03
N PHE A 93 12.10 27.46 -1.23
CA PHE A 93 11.89 26.54 -2.34
C PHE A 93 13.12 26.55 -3.27
N ASP A 94 13.69 25.37 -3.50
CA ASP A 94 14.72 25.14 -4.51
C ASP A 94 14.03 24.82 -5.85
N PHE A 95 14.22 25.70 -6.82
CA PHE A 95 13.81 25.52 -8.20
C PHE A 95 15.07 25.31 -9.05
N SER A 96 15.19 24.14 -9.68
CA SER A 96 16.29 23.82 -10.59
C SER A 96 15.69 23.34 -11.91
N ASP A 97 16.06 23.97 -13.02
CA ASP A 97 15.54 23.63 -14.34
C ASP A 97 16.61 23.64 -15.44
N SER A 98 16.42 22.75 -16.41
CA SER A 98 17.07 22.69 -17.72
C SER A 98 16.02 22.28 -18.77
N ASP A 99 16.41 22.17 -20.04
CA ASP A 99 15.48 21.80 -21.10
C ASP A 99 14.85 20.40 -20.88
N ASP A 100 15.55 19.49 -20.21
CA ASP A 100 15.18 18.10 -19.96
C ASP A 100 14.85 17.77 -18.49
N TYR A 101 14.88 18.76 -17.59
CA TYR A 101 14.70 18.52 -16.17
C TYR A 101 14.03 19.70 -15.47
N VAL A 102 13.02 19.43 -14.65
CA VAL A 102 12.40 20.42 -13.75
C VAL A 102 12.32 19.85 -12.36
N LYS A 103 12.92 20.51 -11.39
CA LYS A 103 12.86 20.15 -9.97
C LYS A 103 12.27 21.27 -9.14
N VAL A 104 11.33 20.91 -8.28
CA VAL A 104 10.77 21.80 -7.24
C VAL A 104 10.86 21.10 -5.89
N GLN A 105 11.64 21.68 -4.98
CA GLN A 105 11.85 21.12 -3.65
C GLN A 105 11.54 22.11 -2.54
N THR A 106 10.68 21.71 -1.60
CA THR A 106 10.45 22.43 -0.34
C THR A 106 11.70 22.32 0.55
N LEU A 107 12.21 23.46 1.00
CA LEU A 107 13.27 23.59 1.98
C LEU A 107 12.70 24.18 3.27
N ILE A 108 12.90 23.50 4.40
CA ILE A 108 12.49 24.02 5.71
C ILE A 108 13.74 24.12 6.59
N GLU A 109 14.04 25.32 7.07
CA GLU A 109 15.24 25.57 7.86
C GLU A 109 15.27 24.69 9.14
N SER A 110 16.34 23.89 9.29
CA SER A 110 16.52 23.01 10.46
C SER A 110 17.44 23.65 11.51
N GLY A 111 16.87 24.28 12.54
CA GLY A 111 17.60 24.72 13.73
C GLY A 111 17.39 23.79 14.94
N ARG A 112 18.27 23.82 15.96
CA ARG A 112 18.06 23.16 17.29
C ARG A 112 16.69 23.47 17.94
N SER A 113 16.00 24.49 17.44
CA SER A 113 14.68 24.97 17.84
C SER A 113 13.50 24.21 17.22
N TRP A 114 13.68 23.32 16.23
CA TRP A 114 12.56 22.62 15.59
C TRP A 114 11.83 21.66 16.55
N MET A 115 12.55 21.00 17.47
CA MET A 115 11.99 20.18 18.55
C MET A 115 11.18 21.00 19.56
N ASN A 116 11.64 22.23 19.85
CA ASN A 116 10.97 23.15 20.78
C ASN A 116 9.74 23.85 20.15
N TRP A 117 9.44 23.60 18.87
CA TRP A 117 8.32 24.22 18.16
C TRP A 117 7.11 23.30 18.04
N SER A 118 7.28 22.01 18.38
CA SER A 118 6.12 21.14 18.67
C SER A 118 5.28 21.64 19.86
N ASP A 119 5.84 22.56 20.66
CA ASP A 119 5.15 23.26 21.76
C ASP A 119 4.45 24.56 21.33
N GLU A 120 4.68 25.09 20.12
CA GLU A 120 3.99 26.29 19.60
C GLU A 120 3.09 25.93 18.41
N GLU A 121 1.89 25.42 18.73
CA GLU A 121 0.56 25.71 18.16
C GLU A 121 0.33 26.23 16.71
N ASN A 122 1.29 26.44 15.82
CA ASN A 122 1.05 26.87 14.45
C ASN A 122 1.08 25.66 13.50
N GLU A 123 -0.10 25.29 13.02
CA GLU A 123 -0.27 24.28 11.97
C GLU A 123 -0.01 24.94 10.61
N PHE A 124 0.84 24.33 9.77
CA PHE A 124 1.09 24.81 8.42
C PHE A 124 0.99 23.69 7.40
N ARG A 125 0.69 24.05 6.15
CA ARG A 125 0.57 23.15 5.01
C ARG A 125 1.20 23.75 3.76
N ILE A 126 1.86 22.93 2.95
CA ILE A 126 2.51 23.31 1.70
C ILE A 126 1.93 22.44 0.59
N ASP A 127 0.93 22.95 -0.14
CA ASP A 127 0.27 22.18 -1.20
C ASP A 127 0.84 22.53 -2.56
N TYR A 128 1.11 21.51 -3.39
CA TYR A 128 1.52 21.67 -4.77
C TYR A 128 0.36 21.31 -5.70
N GLU A 129 0.05 22.19 -6.64
CA GLU A 129 -0.73 21.87 -7.83
C GLU A 129 0.16 22.01 -9.07
N VAL A 130 0.37 20.91 -9.79
CA VAL A 130 1.32 20.81 -10.90
C VAL A 130 0.58 20.44 -12.18
N TYR A 131 0.89 21.15 -13.27
CA TYR A 131 0.45 20.80 -14.62
C TYR A 131 1.68 20.49 -15.49
N LEU A 132 1.73 19.32 -16.13
CA LEU A 132 2.87 18.87 -16.93
C LEU A 132 2.40 18.02 -18.14
N PRO A 133 3.21 17.86 -19.22
CA PRO A 133 2.89 16.90 -20.27
C PRO A 133 2.82 15.47 -19.71
N ALA A 134 1.92 14.62 -20.23
CA ALA A 134 1.83 13.22 -19.76
C ALA A 134 3.09 12.39 -20.10
N SER A 135 3.86 12.83 -21.10
CA SER A 135 5.03 12.12 -21.63
C SER A 135 6.30 12.28 -20.82
N VAL A 136 6.31 13.12 -19.77
CA VAL A 136 7.52 13.33 -18.95
C VAL A 136 7.60 12.27 -17.87
N GLU A 137 8.82 11.85 -17.50
CA GLU A 137 9.06 11.02 -16.33
C GLU A 137 8.72 11.81 -15.05
N LEU A 138 8.15 11.15 -14.05
CA LEU A 138 7.72 11.77 -12.81
C LEU A 138 8.48 11.19 -11.60
N ASP A 139 9.21 12.03 -10.87
CA ASP A 139 9.84 11.66 -9.58
C ASP A 139 9.18 12.44 -8.44
N ILE A 140 8.43 11.75 -7.59
CA ILE A 140 7.76 12.35 -6.43
C ILE A 140 8.35 11.80 -5.14
N GLN A 141 8.74 12.72 -4.26
CA GLN A 141 9.02 12.41 -2.85
C GLN A 141 8.11 13.27 -1.98
N ASN A 142 7.16 12.64 -1.28
CA ASN A 142 6.30 13.35 -0.36
C ASN A 142 6.28 12.72 1.03
N LYS A 143 6.23 13.58 2.05
CA LYS A 143 6.12 13.14 3.43
C LYS A 143 5.12 14.00 4.21
N TYR A 144 4.21 13.37 4.94
CA TYR A 144 3.09 14.04 5.65
C TYR A 144 2.14 14.77 4.70
N GLY A 145 1.61 14.05 3.71
CA GLY A 145 0.63 14.57 2.78
C GLY A 145 0.32 13.58 1.66
N ASP A 146 -0.83 13.79 1.02
CA ASP A 146 -1.32 12.88 0.00
C ASP A 146 -0.78 13.25 -1.40
N VAL A 147 -0.70 12.27 -2.30
CA VAL A 147 -0.27 12.45 -3.68
C VAL A 147 -1.36 11.98 -4.64
N PHE A 148 -1.76 12.82 -5.58
CA PHE A 148 -2.74 12.50 -6.61
C PHE A 148 -2.11 12.69 -7.98
N ILE A 149 -2.13 11.65 -8.80
CA ILE A 149 -1.44 11.63 -10.10
C ILE A 149 -2.46 11.28 -11.18
N ALA A 150 -2.70 12.24 -12.09
CA ALA A 150 -3.46 12.02 -13.31
C ALA A 150 -2.78 10.97 -14.21
N PRO A 151 -3.44 10.46 -15.26
CA PRO A 151 -2.82 9.49 -16.17
C PRO A 151 -1.53 10.04 -16.80
N MET A 152 -0.48 9.21 -16.79
CA MET A 152 0.86 9.50 -17.32
C MET A 152 1.26 8.45 -18.37
N ASP A 153 2.11 8.84 -19.31
CA ASP A 153 2.56 8.00 -20.42
C ASP A 153 3.96 7.40 -20.22
N ASP A 154 4.82 8.08 -19.45
CA ASP A 154 6.19 7.64 -19.15
C ASP A 154 6.29 7.05 -17.74
N ASP A 155 7.50 6.68 -17.32
CA ASP A 155 7.81 6.07 -16.04
C ASP A 155 7.57 7.01 -14.85
N ALA A 156 7.33 6.41 -13.68
CA ALA A 156 7.17 7.16 -12.44
C ALA A 156 7.93 6.53 -11.28
N LYS A 157 8.57 7.38 -10.47
CA LYS A 157 9.14 7.04 -9.18
C LYS A 157 8.35 7.75 -8.08
N LEU A 158 7.85 6.99 -7.11
CA LEU A 158 6.99 7.51 -6.07
C LEU A 158 7.45 7.05 -4.67
N MET A 159 7.97 7.99 -3.88
CA MET A 159 8.25 7.78 -2.46
C MET A 159 7.26 8.56 -1.60
N VAL A 160 6.36 7.86 -0.92
CA VAL A 160 5.33 8.46 -0.07
C VAL A 160 5.42 7.91 1.34
N LYS A 161 5.62 8.80 2.32
CA LYS A 161 5.69 8.43 3.75
C LYS A 161 4.69 9.22 4.58
N TYR A 162 3.90 8.52 5.40
CA TYR A 162 2.89 9.16 6.25
C TYR A 162 1.85 9.96 5.45
N GLY A 163 1.38 9.37 4.36
CA GLY A 163 0.44 9.96 3.42
C GLY A 163 -0.11 8.90 2.48
N ASN A 164 -1.19 9.21 1.78
CA ASN A 164 -1.79 8.32 0.81
C ASN A 164 -1.38 8.69 -0.61
N PHE A 165 -1.52 7.78 -1.57
CA PHE A 165 -1.44 8.13 -2.98
C PHE A 165 -2.57 7.53 -3.81
N ARG A 166 -2.88 8.19 -4.92
CA ARG A 166 -3.74 7.66 -5.98
C ARG A 166 -3.14 7.96 -7.35
N LEU A 167 -2.88 6.91 -8.11
CA LEU A 167 -2.40 6.95 -9.49
C LEU A 167 -3.52 6.45 -10.42
N GLU A 168 -4.04 7.35 -11.26
CA GLU A 168 -5.17 7.04 -12.16
C GLU A 168 -4.75 6.18 -13.36
N GLY A 169 -3.49 6.23 -13.78
CA GLY A 169 -3.00 5.44 -14.91
C GLY A 169 -1.52 5.71 -15.21
N LEU A 170 -0.78 4.67 -15.54
CA LEU A 170 0.61 4.76 -15.97
C LEU A 170 0.86 3.77 -17.11
N ASN A 171 1.26 4.28 -18.28
CA ASN A 171 1.66 3.43 -19.40
C ASN A 171 3.11 2.95 -19.30
N GLY A 172 3.95 3.67 -18.55
CA GLY A 172 5.30 3.26 -18.16
C GLY A 172 5.34 2.33 -16.93
N ASP A 173 6.53 2.22 -16.37
CA ASP A 173 6.83 1.39 -15.21
C ASP A 173 6.85 2.24 -13.91
N LEU A 174 6.43 1.66 -12.80
CA LEU A 174 6.34 2.33 -11.49
C LEU A 174 7.36 1.76 -10.50
N ASP A 175 8.24 2.62 -9.98
CA ASP A 175 9.07 2.36 -8.78
C ASP A 175 8.40 3.01 -7.55
N LEU A 176 7.86 2.20 -6.64
CA LEU A 176 7.04 2.63 -5.52
C LEU A 176 7.68 2.31 -4.16
N ASP A 177 7.92 3.32 -3.34
CA ASP A 177 8.23 3.17 -1.92
C ASP A 177 7.15 3.82 -1.04
N LEU A 178 6.21 3.00 -0.54
CA LEU A 178 5.12 3.45 0.32
C LEU A 178 5.36 3.02 1.77
N GLY A 179 5.30 3.97 2.70
CA GLY A 179 5.39 3.69 4.13
C GLY A 179 4.35 4.44 4.96
N TYR A 180 3.67 3.73 5.86
CA TYR A 180 2.68 4.30 6.78
C TYR A 180 1.56 5.07 6.06
N GLY A 181 0.93 4.43 5.07
CA GLY A 181 -0.08 5.07 4.22
C GLY A 181 -0.91 4.09 3.40
N ASN A 182 -1.87 4.61 2.63
CA ASN A 182 -2.65 3.82 1.69
C ASN A 182 -2.35 4.24 0.25
N GLY A 183 -2.36 3.29 -0.68
CA GLY A 183 -2.13 3.53 -2.10
C GLY A 183 -3.23 2.94 -2.96
N THR A 184 -3.59 3.63 -4.03
CA THR A 184 -4.43 3.08 -5.11
C THR A 184 -3.74 3.24 -6.46
N ILE A 185 -3.62 2.14 -7.20
CA ILE A 185 -3.17 2.10 -8.59
C ILE A 185 -4.35 1.60 -9.43
N VAL A 186 -4.90 2.46 -10.29
CA VAL A 186 -6.02 2.10 -11.16
C VAL A 186 -5.54 1.26 -12.34
N THR A 187 -4.47 1.69 -13.01
CA THR A 187 -3.85 0.92 -14.09
C THR A 187 -2.36 1.23 -14.15
N CYS A 188 -1.54 0.19 -14.25
CA CYS A 188 -0.11 0.30 -14.49
C CYS A 188 0.33 -0.87 -15.38
N LYS A 189 1.43 -0.71 -16.10
CA LYS A 189 2.05 -1.84 -16.79
C LYS A 189 2.81 -2.69 -15.76
N ASP A 190 3.96 -2.21 -15.32
CA ASP A 190 4.82 -2.94 -14.39
C ASP A 190 5.01 -2.12 -13.11
N VAL A 191 5.03 -2.79 -11.95
CA VAL A 191 5.24 -2.13 -10.64
C VAL A 191 6.30 -2.89 -9.85
N ASP A 192 7.34 -2.18 -9.44
CA ASP A 192 8.26 -2.60 -8.37
C ASP A 192 7.90 -1.82 -7.11
N ALA A 193 7.47 -2.51 -6.04
CA ALA A 193 6.97 -1.87 -4.85
C ALA A 193 7.59 -2.40 -3.54
N VAL A 194 8.10 -1.48 -2.74
CA VAL A 194 8.47 -1.70 -1.34
C VAL A 194 7.39 -1.11 -0.43
N LEU A 195 6.73 -1.96 0.35
CA LEU A 195 5.60 -1.60 1.20
C LEU A 195 5.87 -1.91 2.67
N SER A 196 5.69 -0.91 3.54
CA SER A 196 5.85 -1.07 4.99
C SER A 196 4.77 -0.38 5.79
N TYR A 197 3.93 -1.16 6.49
CA TYR A 197 2.80 -0.67 7.29
C TYR A 197 1.75 0.06 6.43
N CYS A 198 1.34 -0.56 5.32
CA CYS A 198 0.51 0.08 4.29
C CYS A 198 -0.70 -0.76 3.89
N ASN A 199 -1.67 -0.12 3.24
CA ASN A 199 -2.67 -0.81 2.43
C ASN A 199 -2.49 -0.40 0.96
N LEU A 200 -2.30 -1.35 0.04
CA LEU A 200 -2.22 -1.08 -1.40
C LEU A 200 -3.39 -1.76 -2.11
N GLU A 201 -4.09 -0.99 -2.94
CA GLU A 201 -5.13 -1.46 -3.86
C GLU A 201 -4.66 -1.28 -5.30
N VAL A 202 -4.65 -2.36 -6.08
CA VAL A 202 -4.29 -2.36 -7.51
C VAL A 202 -5.48 -2.91 -8.29
N GLU A 203 -6.09 -2.10 -9.14
CA GLU A 203 -7.20 -2.56 -9.97
C GLU A 203 -6.68 -3.39 -11.16
N ASN A 204 -5.72 -2.87 -11.92
CA ASN A 204 -5.11 -3.57 -13.05
C ASN A 204 -3.60 -3.34 -13.09
N ALA A 205 -2.84 -4.42 -13.18
CA ALA A 205 -1.43 -4.40 -13.52
C ALA A 205 -1.12 -5.52 -14.52
N ARG A 206 0.02 -5.45 -15.20
CA ARG A 206 0.60 -6.60 -15.90
C ARG A 206 1.49 -7.37 -14.94
N ASP A 207 2.59 -6.74 -14.53
CA ASP A 207 3.60 -7.36 -13.66
C ASP A 207 3.69 -6.62 -12.32
N LEU A 208 3.71 -7.36 -11.22
CA LEU A 208 3.89 -6.84 -9.86
C LEU A 208 5.07 -7.54 -9.17
N GLU A 209 6.11 -6.79 -8.81
CA GLU A 209 7.20 -7.23 -7.93
C GLU A 209 7.07 -6.53 -6.58
N LEU A 210 6.81 -7.28 -5.52
CA LEU A 210 6.38 -6.75 -4.23
C LEU A 210 7.29 -7.22 -3.09
N GLU A 211 7.94 -6.29 -2.39
CA GLU A 211 8.55 -6.52 -1.08
C GLU A 211 7.67 -5.91 0.02
N THR A 212 6.98 -6.75 0.80
CA THR A 212 5.90 -6.28 1.68
C THR A 212 6.08 -6.70 3.13
N LYS A 213 5.83 -5.75 4.04
CA LYS A 213 5.85 -6.00 5.48
C LYS A 213 4.70 -5.31 6.20
N TYR A 214 4.01 -6.04 7.07
CA TYR A 214 2.92 -5.52 7.90
C TYR A 214 1.84 -4.77 7.09
N SER A 215 1.50 -5.27 5.91
CA SER A 215 0.66 -4.57 4.93
C SER A 215 -0.53 -5.42 4.47
N LYS A 216 -1.58 -4.76 3.99
CA LYS A 216 -2.67 -5.37 3.24
C LYS A 216 -2.51 -5.05 1.76
N ILE A 217 -2.59 -6.05 0.91
CA ILE A 217 -2.48 -5.92 -0.54
C ILE A 217 -3.74 -6.49 -1.17
N ILE A 218 -4.45 -5.67 -1.93
CA ILE A 218 -5.63 -6.06 -2.70
C ILE A 218 -5.30 -5.85 -4.18
N ILE A 219 -5.40 -6.91 -4.97
CA ILE A 219 -5.11 -6.88 -6.41
C ILE A 219 -6.32 -7.45 -7.12
N ASP A 220 -7.03 -6.66 -7.92
CA ASP A 220 -8.19 -7.16 -8.67
C ASP A 220 -7.74 -8.00 -9.87
N LYS A 221 -6.80 -7.49 -10.67
CA LYS A 221 -6.25 -8.20 -11.83
C LYS A 221 -4.76 -7.93 -12.04
N ALA A 222 -3.99 -9.01 -12.23
CA ALA A 222 -2.62 -8.97 -12.70
C ALA A 222 -2.37 -10.08 -13.74
N GLU A 223 -1.27 -10.02 -14.49
CA GLU A 223 -0.73 -11.20 -15.19
C GLU A 223 0.18 -11.95 -14.24
N ASP A 224 1.32 -11.37 -13.88
CA ASP A 224 2.32 -12.00 -13.02
C ASP A 224 2.51 -11.22 -11.70
N ILE A 225 2.51 -11.95 -10.59
CA ILE A 225 2.75 -11.39 -9.25
C ILE A 225 3.91 -12.15 -8.61
N ARG A 226 4.95 -11.43 -8.21
CA ARG A 226 6.08 -11.94 -7.41
C ARG A 226 6.11 -11.22 -6.07
N ALA A 227 6.03 -11.97 -4.98
CA ALA A 227 5.96 -11.39 -3.64
C ALA A 227 7.00 -11.98 -2.68
N ILE A 228 7.75 -11.11 -2.01
CA ILE A 228 8.53 -11.43 -0.82
C ILE A 228 7.83 -10.79 0.37
N SER A 229 7.24 -11.62 1.23
CA SER A 229 6.27 -11.16 2.22
C SER A 229 6.63 -11.52 3.66
N LYS A 230 6.27 -10.63 4.59
CA LYS A 230 6.28 -10.90 6.04
C LYS A 230 5.13 -10.19 6.76
N TYR A 231 4.26 -10.94 7.43
CA TYR A 231 3.12 -10.41 8.20
C TYR A 231 2.10 -9.65 7.35
N ASN A 232 1.65 -10.21 6.23
CA ASN A 232 0.73 -9.53 5.32
C ASN A 232 -0.60 -10.26 5.15
N SER A 233 -1.56 -9.52 4.60
CA SER A 233 -2.78 -10.09 4.04
C SER A 233 -2.81 -9.79 2.54
N TYR A 234 -3.02 -10.81 1.72
CA TYR A 234 -3.20 -10.70 0.28
C TYR A 234 -4.62 -11.08 -0.12
N GLU A 235 -5.28 -10.26 -0.92
CA GLU A 235 -6.56 -10.55 -1.57
C GLU A 235 -6.38 -10.36 -3.08
N ILE A 236 -6.34 -11.47 -3.83
CA ILE A 236 -6.10 -11.48 -5.27
C ILE A 236 -7.39 -11.91 -5.98
N GLY A 237 -7.89 -11.07 -6.88
CA GLY A 237 -9.05 -11.35 -7.72
C GLY A 237 -8.70 -12.36 -8.81
N SER A 238 -7.88 -11.98 -9.77
CA SER A 238 -7.41 -12.88 -10.82
C SER A 238 -5.98 -12.61 -11.21
N ALA A 239 -5.18 -13.67 -11.37
CA ALA A 239 -3.85 -13.57 -11.97
C ALA A 239 -3.52 -14.78 -12.84
N GLN A 240 -2.55 -14.64 -13.74
CA GLN A 240 -1.99 -15.76 -14.48
C GLN A 240 -0.98 -16.49 -13.59
N GLU A 241 -0.02 -15.78 -13.01
CA GLU A 241 0.96 -16.39 -12.12
C GLU A 241 1.03 -15.65 -10.78
N PHE A 242 1.05 -16.42 -9.69
CA PHE A 242 1.43 -15.90 -8.38
C PHE A 242 2.57 -16.72 -7.80
N ARG A 243 3.74 -16.08 -7.68
CA ARG A 243 4.92 -16.63 -7.01
C ARG A 243 5.16 -15.89 -5.70
N SER A 244 5.18 -16.61 -4.59
CA SER A 244 5.45 -15.98 -3.29
C SER A 244 6.45 -16.72 -2.43
N GLN A 245 7.27 -15.96 -1.71
CA GLN A 245 8.11 -16.45 -0.64
C GLN A 245 7.83 -15.64 0.62
N GLY A 246 7.35 -16.29 1.67
CA GLY A 246 6.73 -15.54 2.76
C GLY A 246 6.80 -16.16 4.14
N LYS A 247 6.24 -15.43 5.11
CA LYS A 247 5.89 -15.96 6.42
C LYS A 247 4.91 -15.07 7.16
N TYR A 248 4.07 -15.71 7.98
CA TYR A 248 3.00 -15.04 8.72
C TYR A 248 2.01 -14.32 7.82
N ASP A 249 1.73 -14.90 6.65
CA ASP A 249 0.84 -14.30 5.66
C ASP A 249 -0.50 -15.03 5.62
N ASN A 250 -1.57 -14.28 5.35
CA ASN A 250 -2.89 -14.82 5.02
C ASN A 250 -3.23 -14.44 3.59
N VAL A 251 -3.38 -15.43 2.72
CA VAL A 251 -3.53 -15.22 1.27
C VAL A 251 -4.86 -15.76 0.79
N GLN A 252 -5.65 -14.92 0.14
CA GLN A 252 -6.91 -15.28 -0.51
C GLN A 252 -6.81 -14.98 -2.00
N VAL A 253 -7.14 -15.97 -2.84
CA VAL A 253 -7.08 -15.86 -4.29
C VAL A 253 -8.39 -16.36 -4.89
N LYS A 254 -9.07 -15.56 -5.72
CA LYS A 254 -10.31 -16.03 -6.38
C LYS A 254 -10.01 -16.89 -7.60
N ARG A 255 -9.15 -16.46 -8.52
CA ARG A 255 -8.78 -17.24 -9.71
C ARG A 255 -7.30 -17.13 -10.01
N ILE A 256 -6.66 -18.26 -10.29
CA ILE A 256 -5.24 -18.29 -10.68
C ILE A 256 -4.98 -19.38 -11.72
N GLU A 257 -4.12 -19.09 -12.71
CA GLU A 257 -3.63 -20.13 -13.63
C GLU A 257 -2.56 -20.98 -12.95
N ASN A 258 -1.50 -20.33 -12.45
CA ASN A 258 -0.38 -20.99 -11.78
C ASN A 258 -0.08 -20.30 -10.43
N LEU A 259 -0.05 -21.08 -9.36
CA LEU A 259 0.34 -20.61 -8.02
C LEU A 259 1.53 -21.43 -7.52
N ILE A 260 2.62 -20.75 -7.18
CA ILE A 260 3.84 -21.40 -6.69
C ILE A 260 4.33 -20.66 -5.45
N THR A 261 4.36 -21.32 -4.30
CA THR A 261 4.67 -20.66 -3.03
C THR A 261 5.56 -21.48 -2.12
N SER A 262 6.46 -20.79 -1.42
CA SER A 262 7.16 -21.33 -0.26
C SER A 262 6.95 -20.41 0.94
N SER A 263 6.36 -20.94 2.02
CA SER A 263 5.98 -20.09 3.15
C SER A 263 5.99 -20.80 4.50
N ARG A 264 6.01 -20.00 5.57
CA ARG A 264 5.95 -20.50 6.95
C ARG A 264 4.91 -19.76 7.78
N TYR A 265 4.22 -20.47 8.67
CA TYR A 265 3.18 -19.88 9.53
C TYR A 265 2.13 -19.11 8.72
N SER A 266 1.71 -19.65 7.58
CA SER A 266 0.88 -18.93 6.61
C SER A 266 -0.25 -19.79 6.09
N ASP A 267 -1.39 -19.13 5.85
CA ASP A 267 -2.62 -19.77 5.40
C ASP A 267 -2.99 -19.29 4.00
N PHE A 268 -3.44 -20.22 3.15
CA PHE A 268 -3.84 -19.95 1.77
C PHE A 268 -5.25 -20.47 1.53
N THR A 269 -6.10 -19.64 0.94
CA THR A 269 -7.41 -20.03 0.41
C THR A 269 -7.49 -19.62 -1.05
N VAL A 270 -7.66 -20.59 -1.94
CA VAL A 270 -7.74 -20.37 -3.38
C VAL A 270 -9.05 -20.95 -3.89
N GLN A 271 -9.89 -20.10 -4.47
CA GLN A 271 -11.23 -20.53 -4.91
C GLN A 271 -11.13 -21.37 -6.19
N HIS A 272 -10.40 -20.89 -7.21
CA HIS A 272 -10.22 -21.63 -8.46
C HIS A 272 -8.75 -21.66 -8.90
N VAL A 273 -8.20 -22.86 -9.01
CA VAL A 273 -6.90 -23.13 -9.63
C VAL A 273 -7.12 -23.75 -11.01
N HIS A 274 -6.58 -23.14 -12.06
CA HIS A 274 -6.77 -23.66 -13.42
C HIS A 274 -5.73 -24.69 -13.84
N ASN A 275 -4.45 -24.50 -13.52
CA ASN A 275 -3.39 -25.32 -14.11
C ASN A 275 -2.35 -25.86 -13.13
N ILE A 276 -1.67 -24.99 -12.38
CA ILE A 276 -0.60 -25.41 -11.45
C ILE A 276 -0.87 -24.86 -10.05
N ALA A 277 -0.70 -25.73 -9.05
CA ALA A 277 -0.60 -25.35 -7.65
C ALA A 277 0.61 -26.05 -7.02
N ASP A 278 1.64 -25.30 -6.66
CA ASP A 278 2.84 -25.80 -5.99
C ASP A 278 3.00 -25.10 -4.63
N PHE A 279 2.85 -25.87 -3.55
CA PHE A 279 2.94 -25.40 -2.18
C PHE A 279 4.08 -26.12 -1.45
N ASP A 280 5.01 -25.34 -0.89
CA ASP A 280 6.03 -25.80 0.05
C ASP A 280 5.91 -25.05 1.37
N LEU A 281 5.19 -25.63 2.33
CA LEU A 281 4.77 -24.95 3.55
C LEU A 281 5.28 -25.62 4.83
N GLN A 282 5.57 -24.78 5.82
CA GLN A 282 5.80 -25.22 7.20
C GLN A 282 4.93 -24.44 8.17
N TYR A 283 4.07 -25.11 8.93
CA TYR A 283 3.06 -24.52 9.80
C TYR A 283 2.04 -23.68 9.04
N GLY A 284 0.83 -24.19 8.85
CA GLY A 284 -0.26 -23.46 8.19
C GLY A 284 -1.31 -24.37 7.59
N ALA A 285 -2.18 -23.80 6.77
CA ALA A 285 -3.19 -24.53 6.04
C ALA A 285 -3.37 -24.04 4.61
N VAL A 286 -3.74 -24.94 3.70
CA VAL A 286 -4.13 -24.62 2.33
C VAL A 286 -5.50 -25.18 2.04
N ILE A 287 -6.39 -24.32 1.53
CA ILE A 287 -7.70 -24.69 1.01
C ILE A 287 -7.72 -24.36 -0.48
N LEU A 288 -7.86 -25.38 -1.32
CA LEU A 288 -8.14 -25.25 -2.76
C LEU A 288 -9.59 -25.66 -2.99
N GLU A 289 -10.49 -24.70 -3.18
CA GLU A 289 -11.93 -24.96 -3.26
C GLU A 289 -12.35 -25.62 -4.57
N GLU A 290 -11.61 -25.38 -5.67
CA GLU A 290 -11.85 -26.02 -6.96
C GLU A 290 -10.56 -26.03 -7.80
N ILE A 291 -10.11 -27.23 -8.16
CA ILE A 291 -9.03 -27.44 -9.13
C ILE A 291 -9.69 -27.86 -10.44
N ALA A 292 -9.47 -27.06 -11.50
CA ALA A 292 -10.12 -27.23 -12.78
C ALA A 292 -9.75 -28.55 -13.47
N ARG A 293 -10.66 -29.09 -14.28
CA ARG A 293 -10.34 -30.26 -15.11
C ARG A 293 -9.17 -29.98 -16.06
N GLY A 294 -8.29 -30.98 -16.20
CA GLY A 294 -7.17 -30.88 -17.12
C GLY A 294 -6.01 -30.04 -16.61
N PHE A 295 -5.99 -29.70 -15.30
CA PHE A 295 -4.83 -29.13 -14.63
C PHE A 295 -3.56 -29.94 -14.91
N SER A 296 -2.39 -29.33 -14.85
CA SER A 296 -1.14 -30.03 -15.08
C SER A 296 -0.63 -30.72 -13.82
N GLU A 297 -0.40 -29.97 -12.75
CA GLU A 297 0.21 -30.49 -11.53
C GLU A 297 -0.31 -29.77 -10.27
N VAL A 298 -0.57 -30.55 -9.23
CA VAL A 298 -0.78 -30.05 -7.86
C VAL A 298 0.28 -30.70 -6.98
N ARG A 299 1.26 -29.93 -6.52
CA ARG A 299 2.34 -30.38 -5.65
C ARG A 299 2.16 -29.78 -4.26
N LEU A 300 2.02 -30.63 -3.25
CA LEU A 300 1.76 -30.26 -1.86
C LEU A 300 2.86 -30.83 -0.96
N VAL A 301 3.77 -29.97 -0.53
CA VAL A 301 4.83 -30.33 0.43
C VAL A 301 4.56 -29.61 1.73
N GLY A 302 4.31 -30.38 2.80
CA GLY A 302 3.88 -29.84 4.08
C GLY A 302 4.67 -30.37 5.25
N ARG A 303 5.03 -29.48 6.17
CA ARG A 303 5.46 -29.85 7.52
C ARG A 303 4.61 -29.15 8.56
N TYR A 304 3.91 -29.88 9.42
CA TYR A 304 2.86 -29.31 10.30
C TYR A 304 1.82 -28.50 9.50
N THR A 305 1.41 -29.01 8.34
CA THR A 305 0.52 -28.29 7.40
C THR A 305 -0.64 -29.17 6.96
N ASP A 306 -1.84 -28.62 6.98
CA ASP A 306 -3.05 -29.28 6.52
C ASP A 306 -3.44 -28.78 5.13
N TYR A 307 -3.77 -29.70 4.24
CA TYR A 307 -4.24 -29.44 2.88
C TYR A 307 -5.66 -29.95 2.73
N LYS A 308 -6.58 -29.06 2.34
CA LYS A 308 -7.92 -29.43 1.90
C LYS A 308 -8.08 -29.04 0.45
N ILE A 309 -8.32 -30.02 -0.42
CA ILE A 309 -8.42 -29.79 -1.86
C ILE A 309 -9.71 -30.41 -2.41
N HIS A 310 -10.30 -29.74 -3.38
CA HIS A 310 -11.41 -30.28 -4.14
C HIS A 310 -11.08 -30.22 -5.63
N VAL A 311 -11.21 -31.35 -6.31
CA VAL A 311 -10.97 -31.44 -7.75
C VAL A 311 -12.32 -31.47 -8.45
N GLU A 312 -12.46 -30.67 -9.51
CA GLU A 312 -13.72 -30.58 -10.24
C GLU A 312 -14.19 -31.94 -10.76
N ASN A 313 -15.50 -32.23 -10.60
CA ASN A 313 -16.10 -33.51 -10.99
C ASN A 313 -15.83 -33.87 -12.46
N GLY A 314 -15.39 -35.10 -12.70
CA GLY A 314 -15.08 -35.59 -14.05
C GLY A 314 -13.67 -35.23 -14.52
N ALA A 315 -12.83 -34.64 -13.67
CA ALA A 315 -11.39 -34.63 -13.88
C ALA A 315 -10.83 -36.06 -13.92
N SER A 316 -9.73 -36.22 -14.66
CA SER A 316 -8.94 -37.43 -14.64
C SER A 316 -7.52 -37.07 -14.21
N PHE A 317 -7.02 -37.73 -13.18
CA PHE A 317 -5.72 -37.43 -12.59
C PHE A 317 -5.11 -38.65 -11.90
N GLN A 318 -3.79 -38.60 -11.71
CA GLN A 318 -3.03 -39.53 -10.89
C GLN A 318 -2.82 -38.92 -9.49
N LEU A 319 -2.79 -39.76 -8.46
CA LEU A 319 -2.46 -39.41 -7.09
C LEU A 319 -1.20 -40.15 -6.67
N GLU A 320 -0.22 -39.42 -6.16
CA GLU A 320 0.99 -39.92 -5.48
C GLU A 320 1.08 -39.20 -4.14
N ALA A 321 0.71 -39.86 -3.03
CA ALA A 321 0.68 -39.22 -1.72
C ALA A 321 1.41 -40.06 -0.67
N SER A 322 2.29 -39.42 0.09
CA SER A 322 2.92 -40.01 1.28
C SER A 322 2.86 -39.08 2.48
N ALA A 323 2.68 -39.69 3.65
CA ALA A 323 2.47 -39.02 4.91
C ALA A 323 3.20 -39.74 6.04
N ASP A 324 3.93 -39.01 6.88
CA ASP A 324 4.48 -39.51 8.14
C ASP A 324 3.93 -38.67 9.31
N TYR A 325 3.36 -39.35 10.32
CA TYR A 325 2.59 -38.72 11.40
C TYR A 325 1.46 -37.82 10.89
N ALA A 326 0.91 -38.12 9.71
CA ALA A 326 -0.12 -37.37 9.02
C ALA A 326 -1.14 -38.34 8.39
N GLY A 327 -2.35 -37.84 8.06
CA GLY A 327 -3.41 -38.64 7.43
C GLY A 327 -3.64 -38.25 5.97
N ILE A 328 -4.01 -39.24 5.14
CA ILE A 328 -4.43 -39.01 3.75
C ILE A 328 -5.88 -39.48 3.61
N LEU A 329 -6.79 -38.54 3.38
CA LEU A 329 -8.17 -38.81 3.00
C LEU A 329 -8.32 -38.54 1.50
N TYR A 330 -8.74 -39.55 0.76
CA TYR A 330 -8.94 -39.48 -0.68
C TYR A 330 -10.35 -39.96 -1.08
N PRO A 331 -10.85 -39.59 -2.27
CA PRO A 331 -12.19 -39.94 -2.74
C PRO A 331 -12.38 -41.46 -2.88
N LYS A 332 -13.58 -41.96 -2.54
CA LYS A 332 -13.91 -43.40 -2.57
C LYS A 332 -13.83 -44.04 -3.96
N ASN A 333 -13.89 -43.24 -5.01
CA ASN A 333 -13.80 -43.69 -6.40
C ASN A 333 -12.37 -43.68 -6.95
N LEU A 334 -11.37 -43.40 -6.12
CA LEU A 334 -9.95 -43.59 -6.47
C LEU A 334 -9.70 -45.07 -6.78
N GLN A 335 -9.11 -45.33 -7.95
CA GLN A 335 -8.59 -46.65 -8.30
C GLN A 335 -7.17 -46.76 -7.73
N VAL A 336 -7.07 -47.38 -6.55
CA VAL A 336 -5.80 -47.56 -5.83
C VAL A 336 -4.96 -48.63 -6.55
N THR A 337 -3.72 -48.27 -6.89
CA THR A 337 -2.73 -49.16 -7.51
C THR A 337 -1.67 -49.64 -6.53
N TYR A 338 -1.37 -48.83 -5.51
CA TYR A 338 -0.48 -49.17 -4.41
C TYR A 338 -0.93 -48.46 -3.13
N GLU A 339 -0.85 -49.16 -2.00
CA GLU A 339 -1.10 -48.58 -0.68
C GLU A 339 -0.29 -49.34 0.38
N GLU A 340 0.43 -48.59 1.22
CA GLU A 340 1.17 -49.13 2.35
C GLU A 340 0.88 -48.30 3.60
N GLU A 341 0.51 -48.97 4.69
CA GLU A 341 0.39 -48.38 6.02
C GLU A 341 1.33 -49.09 6.98
N LYS A 342 2.28 -48.35 7.56
CA LYS A 342 3.27 -48.89 8.50
C LYS A 342 3.56 -47.92 9.64
N GLY A 343 2.95 -48.20 10.79
CA GLY A 343 3.14 -47.40 11.99
C GLY A 343 2.53 -46.01 11.80
N THR A 344 3.37 -45.01 11.58
CA THR A 344 2.97 -43.61 11.36
C THR A 344 3.04 -43.20 9.89
N TYR A 345 3.57 -44.09 9.04
CA TYR A 345 3.70 -43.90 7.60
C TYR A 345 2.45 -44.40 6.86
N HIS A 346 1.95 -43.61 5.93
CA HIS A 346 0.92 -43.96 4.96
C HIS A 346 1.36 -43.49 3.59
N GLU A 347 1.33 -44.38 2.60
CA GLU A 347 1.57 -44.06 1.20
C GLU A 347 0.44 -44.64 0.36
N VAL A 348 -0.02 -43.87 -0.61
CA VAL A 348 -1.06 -44.27 -1.55
C VAL A 348 -0.75 -43.74 -2.94
N GLU A 349 -0.87 -44.62 -3.92
CA GLU A 349 -0.85 -44.29 -5.33
C GLU A 349 -2.12 -44.80 -6.02
N GLY A 350 -2.60 -44.05 -7.00
CA GLY A 350 -3.77 -44.46 -7.77
C GLY A 350 -4.19 -43.41 -8.77
N HIS A 351 -5.37 -43.60 -9.37
CA HIS A 351 -5.90 -42.66 -10.34
C HIS A 351 -7.42 -42.53 -10.28
N ILE A 352 -7.92 -41.38 -10.74
CA ILE A 352 -9.33 -41.15 -11.06
C ILE A 352 -9.45 -40.95 -12.58
N GLY A 353 -10.46 -41.58 -13.18
CA GLY A 353 -10.66 -41.57 -14.63
C GLY A 353 -9.73 -42.57 -15.33
N THR A 354 -8.89 -42.10 -16.25
CA THR A 354 -7.95 -42.92 -17.01
C THR A 354 -6.63 -43.17 -16.25
N GLU A 355 -6.08 -44.37 -16.37
CA GLU A 355 -4.80 -44.77 -15.76
C GLU A 355 -3.62 -43.86 -16.17
N ASN A 356 -3.59 -43.42 -17.43
CA ASN A 356 -2.55 -42.52 -17.97
C ASN A 356 -3.00 -41.06 -18.01
N ALA A 357 -3.73 -40.61 -16.98
CA ALA A 357 -4.14 -39.22 -16.88
C ALA A 357 -2.91 -38.29 -16.92
N ARG A 358 -3.03 -37.14 -17.60
CA ARG A 358 -1.92 -36.17 -17.67
C ARG A 358 -1.78 -35.34 -16.39
N SER A 359 -2.90 -35.08 -15.73
CA SER A 359 -2.96 -34.33 -14.48
C SER A 359 -2.42 -35.18 -13.33
N VAL A 360 -1.58 -34.60 -12.47
CA VAL A 360 -0.99 -35.32 -11.34
C VAL A 360 -1.09 -34.51 -10.05
N ILE A 361 -1.49 -35.18 -8.97
CA ILE A 361 -1.47 -34.65 -7.62
C ILE A 361 -0.38 -35.38 -6.85
N LYS A 362 0.61 -34.64 -6.36
CA LYS A 362 1.70 -35.15 -5.52
C LYS A 362 1.63 -34.53 -4.14
N ALA A 363 1.60 -35.35 -3.10
CA ALA A 363 1.61 -34.87 -1.72
C ALA A 363 2.71 -35.55 -0.89
N ARG A 364 3.45 -34.76 -0.12
CA ARG A 364 4.43 -35.25 0.86
C ARG A 364 4.26 -34.48 2.16
N LEU A 365 3.82 -35.18 3.20
CA LEU A 365 3.41 -34.56 4.45
C LEU A 365 4.17 -35.13 5.65
N ASP A 366 4.78 -34.25 6.45
CA ASP A 366 5.38 -34.57 7.75
C ASP A 366 4.61 -33.83 8.85
N TYR A 367 3.77 -34.54 9.61
CA TYR A 367 2.81 -33.96 10.56
C TYR A 367 1.77 -33.04 9.87
N GLY A 368 0.48 -33.36 9.95
CA GLY A 368 -0.61 -32.64 9.26
C GLY A 368 -1.58 -33.59 8.58
N GLY A 369 -2.13 -33.21 7.42
CA GLY A 369 -2.99 -34.10 6.65
C GLY A 369 -3.39 -33.57 5.28
N LEU A 370 -3.84 -34.48 4.43
CA LEU A 370 -4.50 -34.21 3.15
C LEU A 370 -5.96 -34.66 3.24
N ASP A 371 -6.90 -33.75 2.98
CA ASP A 371 -8.32 -34.04 2.76
C ASP A 371 -8.68 -33.69 1.31
N MET A 372 -8.80 -34.72 0.47
CA MET A 372 -9.18 -34.59 -0.93
C MET A 372 -10.63 -35.04 -1.14
N GLN A 373 -11.45 -34.12 -1.68
CA GLN A 373 -12.90 -34.29 -1.86
C GLN A 373 -13.33 -34.34 -3.31
#